data_AF-A0A841PGM5-F1
#
_entry.id   AF-A0A841PGM5-F1
#
_cell.length_a   1.000
_cell.length_b   1.000
_cell.length_c   1.000
_cell.angle_alpha   90.00
_cell.angle_beta   90.00
_cell.angle_gamma   90.00
#
_symmetry.space_group_name_H-M   'P 1'
#
loop_
_entity.id
_entity.type
_entity.pdbx_description
1 polymer ?
#
loop_
_entity_poly.entity_id
_entity_poly.type
_entity_poly.pdbx_seq_one_letter_code
_entity_poly.pdbx_strand_id
1 'polypeptide(L)' 'MTDKPVPTYVVSVFEKPHWRTVLSTKDKEKAFALAKEIGDKVRIEEIAPKVKKGR' A
#
# COMPACT_ATOMS: atom_id res chain seq x y z
N MET A 1 -4.45 -13.20 -21.29
CA MET A 1 -4.61 -12.01 -20.43
C MET A 1 -3.23 -11.64 -19.94
N THR A 2 -2.76 -10.41 -20.19
CA THR A 2 -1.46 -9.94 -19.68
C THR A 2 -1.54 -9.88 -18.17
N ASP A 3 -0.93 -10.84 -17.48
CA ASP A 3 -0.75 -10.83 -16.03
C ASP A 3 0.29 -9.75 -15.69
N LYS A 4 -0.12 -8.49 -15.81
CA LYS A 4 0.71 -7.37 -15.40
C LYS A 4 0.66 -7.35 -13.87
N PRO A 5 1.82 -7.39 -13.19
CA PRO A 5 1.85 -7.35 -11.74
C PRO A 5 1.20 -6.05 -11.26
N VAL A 6 0.04 -6.14 -10.59
CA VAL A 6 -0.63 -4.96 -10.03
C VAL A 6 0.01 -4.65 -8.67
N PRO A 7 0.59 -3.44 -8.48
CA PRO A 7 1.16 -3.04 -7.22
C PRO A 7 0.09 -3.01 -6.12
N THR A 8 0.48 -3.44 -4.92
CA THR A 8 -0.36 -3.35 -3.73
C THR A 8 0.12 -2.20 -2.87
N TYR A 9 -0.76 -1.26 -2.60
CA TYR A 9 -0.53 -0.12 -1.72
C TYR A 9 -0.97 -0.47 -0.30
N VAL A 10 -0.04 -0.36 0.64
CA VAL A 10 -0.27 -0.62 2.06
C VAL A 10 -0.22 0.71 2.79
N VAL A 11 -1.32 1.06 3.46
CA VAL A 11 -1.41 2.26 4.30
C VAL A 11 -1.15 1.83 5.73
N SER A 12 -0.16 2.45 6.37
CA SER A 12 0.18 2.20 7.77
C SER A 12 0.19 3.50 8.56
N VAL A 13 -0.36 3.47 9.77
CA VAL A 13 -0.40 4.60 10.71
C VAL A 13 0.62 4.38 11.83
N PHE A 14 1.24 5.46 12.30
CA PHE A 14 2.16 5.43 13.43
C PHE A 14 1.40 5.69 14.73
N GLU A 15 1.19 4.65 15.51
CA GLU A 15 0.50 4.68 16.80
C GLU A 15 1.40 4.07 17.87
N LYS A 16 1.67 4.83 18.94
CA LYS A 16 2.46 4.40 20.11
C LYS A 16 3.74 3.63 19.73
N PRO A 17 4.85 4.33 19.47
CA PRO A 17 6.02 3.91 18.65
C PRO A 17 5.90 2.83 17.56
N HIS A 18 4.72 2.33 17.20
CA HIS A 18 4.57 1.20 16.29
C HIS A 18 3.86 1.63 15.01
N TRP A 19 4.29 1.04 13.90
CA TRP A 19 3.57 1.14 12.64
C TRP A 19 2.50 0.06 12.59
N ARG A 20 1.27 0.47 12.37
CA ARG A 20 0.13 -0.43 12.23
C ARG A 20 -0.47 -0.30 10.84
N THR A 21 -0.55 -1.40 10.11
CA THR A 21 -1.23 -1.44 8.82
C THR A 21 -2.73 -1.30 9.03
N VAL A 22 -3.34 -0.35 8.33
CA VAL A 22 -4.79 -0.06 8.39
C VAL A 22 -5.51 -0.43 7.10
N LEU A 23 -4.80 -0.40 5.96
CA LEU A 23 -5.37 -0.77 4.66
C LEU A 23 -4.31 -1.43 3.80
N SER A 24 -4.73 -2.43 3.01
CA SER A 24 -3.96 -2.98 1.91
C SER A 24 -4.87 -3.04 0.69
N THR A 25 -4.50 -2.39 -0.39
CA THR A 25 -5.36 -2.23 -1.57
C THR A 25 -4.54 -2.19 -2.85
N LYS A 26 -5.11 -2.63 -3.97
CA LYS A 26 -4.53 -2.41 -5.32
C LYS A 26 -4.93 -1.08 -5.93
N ASP A 27 -5.86 -0.39 -5.28
CA ASP A 27 -6.37 0.92 -5.68
C ASP A 27 -5.52 2.03 -5.05
N LYS A 28 -4.81 2.76 -5.91
CA LYS A 28 -3.96 3.86 -5.49
C LYS A 28 -4.80 5.00 -4.90
N GLU A 29 -5.87 5.41 -5.56
CA GLU A 29 -6.69 6.55 -5.13
C GLU A 29 -7.27 6.32 -3.73
N LYS A 30 -7.74 5.10 -3.45
CA LYS A 30 -8.25 4.72 -2.13
C LYS A 30 -7.17 4.76 -1.05
N ALA A 31 -5.94 4.34 -1.36
CA ALA A 31 -4.82 4.39 -0.41
C ALA A 31 -4.45 5.85 -0.07
N PHE A 32 -4.40 6.72 -1.09
CA PHE A 32 -4.08 8.14 -0.90
C PHE A 32 -5.20 8.92 -0.23
N ALA A 33 -6.47 8.60 -0.51
CA ALA A 33 -7.62 9.19 0.17
C ALA A 33 -7.61 8.88 1.67
N LEU A 34 -7.38 7.62 2.04
CA LEU A 34 -7.29 7.22 3.44
C LEU A 34 -6.09 7.86 4.15
N ALA A 35 -4.94 7.92 3.49
CA ALA A 35 -3.77 8.61 4.03
C ALA A 35 -4.07 10.10 4.28
N LYS A 36 -4.75 10.78 3.36
CA LYS A 36 -5.16 12.17 3.53
C LYS A 36 -6.15 12.37 4.68
N GLU A 37 -7.04 11.42 4.91
CA GLU A 37 -7.99 11.44 6.04
C GLU A 37 -7.28 11.25 7.40
N ILE A 38 -6.25 10.39 7.46
CA ILE A 38 -5.48 10.13 8.69
C ILE A 38 -4.50 11.28 9.02
N GLY A 39 -3.89 11.91 8.02
CA GLY A 39 -2.96 13.04 8.20
C GLY A 39 -1.50 12.62 8.46
N ASP A 40 -0.76 13.43 9.21
CA ASP A 40 0.72 13.39 9.28
C ASP A 40 1.36 12.06 9.73
N LYS A 41 0.64 11.21 10.47
CA LYS A 41 1.21 9.96 11.01
C LYS A 41 0.94 8.74 10.14
N VAL A 42 0.82 8.93 8.84
CA VAL A 42 0.54 7.85 7.89
C VAL A 42 1.68 7.67 6.88
N ARG A 43 1.89 6.44 6.43
CA ARG A 43 2.76 6.11 5.30
C ARG A 43 2.03 5.20 4.32
N ILE A 44 2.34 5.36 3.03
CA ILE A 44 1.89 4.46 1.97
C ILE A 44 3.12 3.71 1.46
N GLU A 45 3.09 2.38 1.53
CA GLU A 45 4.11 1.51 0.96
C GLU A 45 3.57 0.87 -0.32
N GLU A 46 4.29 1.02 -1.44
CA GLU A 46 3.95 0.38 -2.70
C GLU A 46 4.74 -0.93 -2.85
N ILE A 47 4.02 -2.05 -2.84
CA ILE A 47 4.59 -3.39 -2.99
C ILE A 47 4.29 -3.88 -4.40
N ALA A 48 5.30 -3.82 -5.27
CA ALA A 48 5.22 -4.43 -6.58
C ALA A 48 5.31 -5.96 -6.47
N PRO A 49 4.42 -6.74 -7.11
CA PRO A 49 4.56 -8.18 -7.18
C PRO A 49 5.89 -8.53 -7.84
N LYS A 50 6.70 -9.37 -7.18
CA LYS A 50 7.89 -9.93 -7.81
C LYS A 50 7.44 -10.74 -9.02
N VAL A 51 7.70 -10.22 -10.22
CA VAL A 51 7.50 -10.98 -11.45
C VAL A 51 8.46 -12.15 -11.38
N LYS A 52 7.96 -13.35 -11.07
CA LYS A 52 8.73 -14.57 -11.32
C LYS A 52 8.90 -14.63 -12.83
N LYS A 53 10.05 -14.18 -13.33
CA LYS A 53 10.47 -14.46 -14.70
C LYS A 53 10.68 -15.97 -14.75
N GLY A 54 9.65 -16.69 -15.17
CA GLY A 54 9.70 -18.13 -15.39
C GLY A 54 10.89 -18.43 -16.29
N ARG A 55 11.74 -19.34 -15.84
CA ARG A 55 12.90 -19.84 -16.58
C ARG A 55 12.45 -21.00 -17.45
#